data_AF-R5CA14-F1
#
_entry.id   AF-R5CA14-F1
#
_cell.length_a   1.000
_cell.length_b   1.000
_cell.length_c   1.000
_cell.angle_alpha   90.00
_cell.angle_beta   90.00
_cell.angle_gamma   90.00
#
_symmetry.space_group_name_H-M   'P 1'
#
loop_
_entity.id
_entity.type
_entity.pdbx_description
1 polymer ?
#
loop_
_entity_poly.entity_id
_entity_poly.type
_entity_poly.pdbx_seq_one_letter_code
_entity_poly.pdbx_strand_id
1 'polypeptide(L)'
;MKKIMFLGGLLLSAMTFVGCSDDFTDWASPQTNPQEDAIELPGYTASAVTTSIDLSTVTGDSVQVLTLSDATLPEGAVVSNTRVELLPDGDETATAVTLAVDNEGRVGKADLQATIEGFYGKRPEARTLVGHVYSNVMINGQAFLVDAQTINVVATPDAPFIASAYYIVGNMTDWFNGDPIKFSHSDVNVYDDPVFTVSFTAPADCYWKIIPQNNIDSGDLEHTGEDGVVGVAENGDVSMEGSLVTGDGVGAGRILNAGMYRMTINMMEYTYKIEEVAATYYLVGDFGGAASWDISNFNYALYPQTTTTQSYTTKWTGSGSFKFFTEANNWDSAYGAELGTTAGAASGKLASNANNGADNISVPEVGAYYTFTVDMSAMTYTWTKCDESTVVDYNKIGLIGVNGDWNDNSDVFLTQVTSHNWYVEVDVTSDCEVKFRVDGNWNVMDWGADVNIADQSYGTGTKGGANVKLPAGKYKVYFNDITGQFLFLAE
;
A
#
# COMPACT_ATOMS: atom_id res chain seq x y z
N MET A 1 7.56 -85.63 -51.63
CA MET A 1 8.83 -85.66 -52.39
C MET A 1 9.30 -84.24 -52.62
N LYS A 2 10.60 -84.00 -52.33
CA LYS A 2 11.39 -82.79 -52.63
C LYS A 2 11.15 -81.59 -51.69
N LYS A 3 12.16 -80.88 -51.18
CA LYS A 3 13.64 -80.99 -51.18
C LYS A 3 14.16 -79.82 -50.31
N ILE A 4 15.28 -80.03 -49.59
CA ILE A 4 16.46 -79.13 -49.49
C ILE A 4 16.26 -77.78 -48.74
N MET A 5 16.84 -77.56 -47.55
CA MET A 5 18.26 -77.34 -47.18
C MET A 5 18.72 -75.87 -47.28
N PHE A 6 19.22 -75.36 -46.14
CA PHE A 6 20.31 -74.37 -45.93
C PHE A 6 20.07 -72.92 -46.41
N LEU A 7 20.51 -71.84 -45.74
CA LEU A 7 21.80 -71.59 -45.08
C LEU A 7 21.75 -70.23 -44.32
N GLY A 8 22.49 -70.13 -43.20
CA GLY A 8 23.00 -68.88 -42.60
C GLY A 8 22.02 -68.18 -41.63
N GLY A 9 22.29 -67.98 -40.35
CA GLY A 9 23.55 -67.87 -39.63
C GLY A 9 23.46 -66.61 -38.76
N LEU A 10 23.46 -66.81 -37.44
CA LEU A 10 23.68 -65.82 -36.35
C LEU A 10 22.67 -64.66 -36.22
N LEU A 11 21.87 -64.67 -35.14
CA LEU A 11 22.27 -64.04 -33.88
C LEU A 11 21.26 -64.37 -32.77
N LEU A 12 21.82 -64.71 -31.60
CA LEU A 12 21.18 -65.26 -30.42
C LEU A 12 21.02 -64.13 -29.38
N SER A 13 19.83 -63.57 -29.28
CA SER A 13 19.30 -62.78 -28.15
C SER A 13 17.92 -62.23 -28.58
N ALA A 14 16.82 -62.30 -27.84
CA ALA A 14 16.55 -62.71 -26.48
C ALA A 14 15.15 -63.36 -26.48
N MET A 15 14.96 -64.36 -25.62
CA MET A 15 13.69 -65.05 -25.42
C MET A 15 12.65 -64.09 -24.84
N THR A 16 11.56 -63.87 -25.56
CA THR A 16 10.31 -63.35 -25.00
C THR A 16 9.58 -64.49 -24.30
N PHE A 17 9.57 -64.50 -22.98
CA PHE A 17 8.55 -65.22 -22.21
C PHE A 17 7.33 -64.31 -22.05
N VAL A 18 6.18 -64.83 -22.47
CA VAL A 18 4.85 -64.32 -22.12
C VAL A 18 4.68 -64.47 -20.61
N GLY A 19 4.65 -63.36 -19.89
CA GLY A 19 4.34 -63.29 -18.47
C GLY A 19 2.96 -62.68 -18.27
N CYS A 20 2.16 -63.33 -17.43
CA CYS A 20 0.84 -62.90 -16.98
C CYS A 20 0.83 -61.42 -16.57
N SER A 21 -0.16 -60.68 -17.04
CA SER A 21 -0.46 -59.30 -16.65
C SER A 21 -1.22 -59.27 -15.32
N ASP A 22 -0.59 -59.72 -14.24
CA ASP A 22 -1.04 -59.35 -12.90
C ASP A 22 -0.29 -58.09 -12.49
N ASP A 23 -1.06 -57.03 -12.28
CA ASP A 23 -0.63 -55.69 -11.94
C ASP A 23 -0.07 -55.67 -10.50
N PHE A 24 1.25 -55.79 -10.36
CA PHE A 24 1.96 -55.74 -9.08
C PHE A 24 2.23 -54.30 -8.62
N THR A 25 1.22 -53.42 -8.63
CA THR A 25 1.38 -52.00 -8.27
C THR A 25 0.88 -51.63 -6.87
N ASP A 26 0.27 -52.54 -6.10
CA ASP A 26 -0.43 -52.19 -4.84
C ASP A 26 0.24 -52.70 -3.55
N TRP A 27 1.57 -52.84 -3.52
CA TRP A 27 2.31 -53.28 -2.32
C TRP A 27 3.17 -52.18 -1.68
N ALA A 28 3.26 -51.02 -2.33
CA ALA A 28 4.08 -49.88 -1.88
C ALA A 28 3.25 -48.78 -1.19
N SER A 29 1.93 -48.89 -1.15
CA SER A 29 1.07 -48.02 -0.34
C SER A 29 1.14 -48.52 1.12
N PRO A 30 1.61 -47.72 2.10
CA PRO A 30 1.55 -48.14 3.49
C PRO A 30 0.11 -48.48 3.85
N GLN A 31 -0.10 -49.65 4.46
CA GLN A 31 -1.39 -50.02 5.03
C GLN A 31 -1.79 -48.96 6.05
N THR A 32 -2.74 -48.09 5.70
CA THR A 32 -3.36 -47.17 6.65
C THR A 32 -4.50 -47.92 7.32
N ASN A 33 -4.26 -48.38 8.55
CA ASN A 33 -5.37 -48.84 9.39
C ASN A 33 -6.31 -47.64 9.59
N PRO A 34 -7.63 -47.80 9.40
CA PRO A 34 -8.57 -46.77 9.81
C PRO A 34 -8.36 -46.50 11.30
N GLN A 35 -8.40 -45.23 11.70
CA GLN A 35 -8.37 -44.85 13.11
C GLN A 35 -9.59 -45.50 13.79
N GLU A 36 -9.37 -46.21 14.89
CA GLU A 36 -10.47 -46.80 15.66
C GLU A 36 -11.38 -45.67 16.20
N ASP A 37 -12.69 -45.92 16.21
CA ASP A 37 -13.68 -44.96 16.74
C ASP A 37 -13.33 -44.57 18.18
N ALA A 38 -13.47 -43.29 18.50
CA ALA A 38 -13.24 -42.80 19.86
C ALA A 38 -14.24 -43.43 20.84
N ILE A 39 -13.78 -43.78 22.03
CA ILE A 39 -14.61 -44.34 23.10
C ILE A 39 -14.93 -43.28 24.16
N GLU A 40 -16.14 -43.30 24.71
CA GLU A 40 -16.49 -42.48 25.86
C GLU A 40 -16.07 -43.16 27.18
N LEU A 41 -15.34 -42.44 28.03
CA LEU A 41 -15.01 -42.90 29.38
C LEU A 41 -15.93 -42.21 30.41
N PRO A 42 -16.76 -42.96 31.17
CA PRO A 42 -17.65 -42.36 32.15
C PRO A 42 -16.90 -41.48 33.16
N GLY A 43 -17.28 -40.20 33.23
CA GLY A 43 -16.69 -39.22 34.14
C GLY A 43 -15.38 -38.60 33.66
N TYR A 44 -14.88 -38.93 32.46
CA TYR A 44 -13.78 -38.23 31.80
C TYR A 44 -14.32 -37.24 30.76
N THR A 45 -14.28 -35.96 31.10
CA THR A 45 -14.86 -34.88 30.29
C THR A 45 -13.96 -33.66 30.36
N ALA A 46 -13.84 -32.94 29.25
CA ALA A 46 -13.28 -31.62 29.21
C ALA A 46 -14.36 -30.57 29.55
N SER A 47 -13.95 -29.50 30.19
CA SER A 47 -14.78 -28.32 30.46
C SER A 47 -14.06 -27.08 29.96
N ALA A 48 -14.80 -26.21 29.28
CA ALA A 48 -14.26 -24.91 28.84
C ALA A 48 -13.87 -24.04 30.04
N VAL A 49 -12.86 -23.19 29.86
CA VAL A 49 -12.67 -22.05 30.76
C VAL A 49 -13.87 -21.10 30.64
N THR A 50 -14.37 -20.62 31.79
CA THR A 50 -15.59 -19.80 31.83
C THR A 50 -15.37 -18.33 31.49
N THR A 51 -14.12 -17.89 31.51
CA THR A 51 -13.71 -16.52 31.18
C THR A 51 -13.19 -16.45 29.76
N SER A 52 -13.59 -15.42 29.02
CA SER A 52 -12.99 -15.13 27.72
C SER A 52 -11.49 -14.92 27.87
N ILE A 53 -10.72 -15.50 26.96
CA ILE A 53 -9.27 -15.38 26.92
C ILE A 53 -8.91 -14.13 26.13
N ASP A 54 -8.15 -13.21 26.71
CA ASP A 54 -7.55 -12.09 25.96
C ASP A 54 -6.06 -12.38 25.77
N LEU A 55 -5.66 -12.71 24.54
CA LEU A 55 -4.29 -13.11 24.24
C LEU A 55 -3.28 -11.97 24.45
N SER A 56 -3.69 -10.71 24.37
CA SER A 56 -2.80 -9.57 24.64
C SER A 56 -2.31 -9.53 26.10
N THR A 57 -3.12 -10.06 27.02
CA THR A 57 -2.82 -10.09 28.47
C THR A 57 -2.02 -11.33 28.89
N VAL A 58 -1.88 -12.33 28.02
CA VAL A 58 -1.17 -13.58 28.30
C VAL A 58 0.34 -13.35 28.17
N THR A 59 1.05 -13.46 29.29
CA THR A 59 2.50 -13.24 29.40
C THR A 59 3.36 -14.49 29.16
N GLY A 60 2.74 -15.68 29.16
CA GLY A 60 3.42 -16.96 28.89
C GLY A 60 3.19 -17.47 27.47
N ASP A 61 3.95 -18.49 27.08
CA ASP A 61 3.85 -19.11 25.75
C ASP A 61 2.65 -20.06 25.61
N SER A 62 1.89 -20.28 26.69
CA SER A 62 0.68 -21.12 26.70
C SER A 62 -0.46 -20.49 27.49
N VAL A 63 -1.69 -20.90 27.15
CA VAL A 63 -2.92 -20.39 27.75
C VAL A 63 -3.88 -21.51 28.05
N GLN A 64 -4.52 -21.46 29.22
CA GLN A 64 -5.49 -22.46 29.63
C GLN A 64 -6.80 -22.28 28.85
N VAL A 65 -7.19 -23.32 28.11
CA VAL A 65 -8.42 -23.33 27.31
C VAL A 65 -9.46 -24.30 27.86
N LEU A 66 -9.02 -25.29 28.64
CA LEU A 66 -9.89 -26.29 29.22
C LEU A 66 -9.40 -26.78 30.58
N THR A 67 -10.28 -27.49 31.27
CA THR A 67 -9.96 -28.35 32.41
C THR A 67 -10.45 -29.76 32.12
N LEU A 68 -9.67 -30.76 32.50
CA LEU A 68 -10.08 -32.16 32.41
C LEU A 68 -10.60 -32.61 33.78
N SER A 69 -11.64 -33.44 33.78
CA SER A 69 -12.18 -34.00 35.02
C SER A 69 -11.26 -35.08 35.63
N ASP A 70 -11.34 -35.22 36.95
CA ASP A 70 -10.68 -36.30 37.69
C ASP A 70 -11.45 -37.62 37.49
N ALA A 71 -11.24 -38.30 36.37
CA ALA A 71 -11.81 -39.63 36.11
C ALA A 71 -11.03 -40.73 36.83
N THR A 72 -11.74 -41.73 37.36
CA THR A 72 -11.09 -42.94 37.87
C THR A 72 -10.65 -43.82 36.71
N LEU A 73 -9.37 -43.77 36.37
CA LEU A 73 -8.79 -44.59 35.31
C LEU A 73 -8.56 -46.03 35.80
N PRO A 74 -8.63 -47.04 34.90
CA PRO A 74 -8.25 -48.41 35.24
C PRO A 74 -6.81 -48.50 35.79
N GLU A 75 -6.53 -49.49 36.64
CA GLU A 75 -5.20 -49.66 37.24
C GLU A 75 -4.11 -49.81 36.16
N GLY A 76 -3.08 -48.95 36.22
CA GLY A 76 -2.00 -48.90 35.24
C GLY A 76 -2.28 -48.08 33.98
N ALA A 77 -3.45 -47.43 33.87
CA ALA A 77 -3.77 -46.54 32.77
C ALA A 77 -3.21 -45.12 32.97
N VAL A 78 -2.72 -44.49 31.89
CA VAL A 78 -2.17 -43.13 31.91
C VAL A 78 -2.74 -42.33 30.74
N VAL A 79 -3.23 -41.12 31.01
CA VAL A 79 -3.63 -40.17 29.96
C VAL A 79 -2.38 -39.58 29.31
N SER A 80 -2.36 -39.54 27.98
CA SER A 80 -1.31 -38.92 27.18
C SER A 80 -1.89 -38.31 25.90
N ASN A 81 -1.12 -37.44 25.24
CA ASN A 81 -1.44 -36.87 23.93
C ASN A 81 -2.85 -36.26 23.85
N THR A 82 -3.24 -35.50 24.87
CA THR A 82 -4.46 -34.69 24.82
C THR A 82 -4.34 -33.66 23.69
N ARG A 83 -5.41 -33.50 22.93
CA ARG A 83 -5.50 -32.53 21.84
C ARG A 83 -6.91 -31.97 21.75
N VAL A 84 -7.03 -30.77 21.19
CA VAL A 84 -8.30 -30.16 20.84
C VAL A 84 -8.34 -29.90 19.34
N GLU A 85 -9.41 -30.32 18.70
CA GLU A 85 -9.69 -30.07 17.28
C GLU A 85 -10.66 -28.88 17.21
N LEU A 86 -10.16 -27.74 16.75
CA LEU A 86 -10.88 -26.46 16.76
C LEU A 86 -11.50 -26.18 15.40
N LEU A 87 -12.76 -25.78 15.42
CA LEU A 87 -13.53 -25.29 14.29
C LEU A 87 -14.08 -23.89 14.60
N PRO A 88 -14.29 -23.04 13.57
CA PRO A 88 -15.07 -21.83 13.72
C PRO A 88 -16.52 -22.17 14.12
N ASP A 89 -17.09 -21.35 14.99
CA ASP A 89 -18.48 -21.46 15.39
C ASP A 89 -19.40 -21.23 14.18
N GLY A 90 -20.36 -22.13 13.98
CA GLY A 90 -21.31 -22.07 12.87
C GLY A 90 -20.80 -22.58 11.51
N ASP A 91 -19.56 -23.06 11.39
CA ASP A 91 -19.04 -23.68 10.16
C ASP A 91 -18.35 -25.03 10.43
N GLU A 92 -19.16 -26.09 10.41
CA GLU A 92 -18.73 -27.48 10.54
C GLU A 92 -18.01 -28.01 9.28
N THR A 93 -18.00 -27.26 8.18
CA THR A 93 -17.35 -27.67 6.93
C THR A 93 -15.90 -27.21 6.81
N ALA A 94 -15.47 -26.31 7.70
CA ALA A 94 -14.10 -25.87 7.81
C ALA A 94 -13.16 -27.05 8.13
N THR A 95 -11.89 -26.92 7.73
CA THR A 95 -10.87 -27.89 8.14
C THR A 95 -10.47 -27.62 9.58
N ALA A 96 -10.70 -28.59 10.47
CA ALA A 96 -10.35 -28.46 11.88
C ALA A 96 -8.84 -28.27 12.07
N VAL A 97 -8.47 -27.39 13.00
CA VAL A 97 -7.07 -27.20 13.42
C VAL A 97 -6.84 -27.94 14.73
N THR A 98 -5.90 -28.87 14.74
CA THR A 98 -5.57 -29.67 15.93
C THR A 98 -4.46 -29.02 16.72
N LEU A 99 -4.73 -28.68 17.99
CA LEU A 99 -3.74 -28.16 18.93
C LEU A 99 -3.43 -29.19 20.02
N ALA A 100 -2.15 -29.31 20.37
CA ALA A 100 -1.73 -30.12 21.52
C ALA A 100 -2.13 -29.43 22.83
N VAL A 101 -2.62 -30.22 23.78
CA VAL A 101 -3.04 -29.74 25.10
C VAL A 101 -2.13 -30.36 26.15
N ASP A 102 -1.55 -29.53 27.03
CA ASP A 102 -0.73 -30.01 28.13
C ASP A 102 -1.57 -30.64 29.26
N ASN A 103 -0.90 -31.17 30.29
CA ASN A 103 -1.58 -31.84 31.40
C ASN A 103 -2.44 -30.88 32.24
N GLU A 104 -2.19 -29.58 32.12
CA GLU A 104 -2.91 -28.50 32.79
C GLU A 104 -4.05 -27.92 31.93
N GLY A 105 -4.30 -28.47 30.74
CA GLY A 105 -5.37 -28.03 29.84
C GLY A 105 -5.02 -26.77 29.04
N ARG A 106 -3.73 -26.51 28.80
CA ARG A 106 -3.24 -25.35 28.06
C ARG A 106 -2.80 -25.71 26.65
N VAL A 107 -2.96 -24.75 25.75
CA VAL A 107 -2.46 -24.79 24.36
C VAL A 107 -1.40 -23.72 24.17
N GLY A 108 -0.58 -23.84 23.13
CA GLY A 108 0.37 -22.79 22.74
C GLY A 108 -0.36 -21.49 22.39
N LYS A 109 0.08 -20.36 22.96
CA LYS A 109 -0.48 -19.03 22.68
C LYS A 109 -0.41 -18.70 21.19
N ALA A 110 0.76 -18.94 20.58
CA ALA A 110 0.99 -18.69 19.16
C ALA A 110 0.11 -19.56 18.26
N ASP A 111 -0.10 -20.83 18.63
CA ASP A 111 -0.94 -21.75 17.84
C ASP A 111 -2.41 -21.36 17.93
N LEU A 112 -2.89 -20.95 19.11
CA LEU A 112 -4.25 -20.45 19.29
C LEU A 112 -4.46 -19.12 18.53
N GLN A 113 -3.49 -18.20 18.60
CA GLN A 113 -3.50 -16.96 17.81
C GLN A 113 -3.64 -17.26 16.31
N ALA A 114 -2.75 -18.10 15.76
CA ALA A 114 -2.77 -18.46 14.35
C ALA A 114 -4.08 -19.16 13.93
N THR A 115 -4.66 -19.96 14.83
CA THR A 115 -5.96 -20.61 14.59
C THR A 115 -7.08 -19.59 14.48
N ILE A 116 -7.13 -18.60 15.39
CA ILE A 116 -8.14 -17.53 15.36
C ILE A 116 -7.96 -16.69 14.10
N GLU A 117 -6.72 -16.28 13.78
CA GLU A 117 -6.42 -15.49 12.59
C GLU A 117 -6.80 -16.21 11.29
N GLY A 118 -6.53 -17.51 11.20
CA GLY A 118 -6.87 -18.31 10.03
C GLY A 118 -8.38 -18.42 9.77
N PHE A 119 -9.20 -18.45 10.83
CA PHE A 119 -10.65 -18.56 10.70
C PHE A 119 -11.38 -17.22 10.65
N TYR A 120 -10.90 -16.21 11.38
CA TYR A 120 -11.62 -14.97 11.63
C TYR A 120 -10.85 -13.69 11.28
N GLY A 121 -9.60 -13.80 10.84
CA GLY A 121 -8.71 -12.67 10.63
C GLY A 121 -8.15 -12.10 11.94
N LYS A 122 -7.41 -10.99 11.84
CA LYS A 122 -6.57 -10.44 12.94
C LYS A 122 -7.28 -9.42 13.84
N ARG A 123 -8.54 -9.09 13.58
CA ARG A 123 -9.25 -8.06 14.35
C ARG A 123 -9.36 -8.48 15.83
N PRO A 124 -9.01 -7.63 16.81
CA PRO A 124 -9.02 -7.94 18.24
C PRO A 124 -10.44 -7.93 18.80
N GLU A 125 -11.27 -8.83 18.29
CA GLU A 125 -12.63 -9.10 18.75
C GLU A 125 -12.70 -10.51 19.31
N ALA A 126 -13.49 -10.70 20.37
CA ALA A 126 -13.71 -12.03 20.92
C ALA A 126 -14.36 -12.95 19.88
N ARG A 127 -13.74 -14.11 19.64
CA ARG A 127 -14.21 -15.16 18.73
C ARG A 127 -14.49 -16.44 19.51
N THR A 128 -15.49 -17.18 19.07
CA THR A 128 -15.83 -18.50 19.61
C THR A 128 -15.28 -19.57 18.68
N LEU A 129 -14.56 -20.54 19.24
CA LEU A 129 -14.13 -21.76 18.56
C LEU A 129 -14.85 -22.94 19.22
N VAL A 130 -15.35 -23.85 18.39
CA VAL A 130 -15.94 -25.11 18.85
C VAL A 130 -14.81 -26.15 18.84
N GLY A 131 -14.41 -26.61 20.02
CA GLY A 131 -13.31 -27.54 20.21
C GLY A 131 -13.79 -28.94 20.57
N HIS A 132 -13.43 -29.95 19.79
CA HIS A 132 -13.61 -31.35 20.18
C HIS A 132 -12.35 -31.87 20.85
N VAL A 133 -12.45 -32.30 22.10
CA VAL A 133 -11.29 -32.71 22.90
C VAL A 133 -11.13 -34.23 22.85
N TYR A 134 -9.91 -34.65 22.53
CA TYR A 134 -9.54 -36.06 22.50
C TYR A 134 -8.29 -36.31 23.33
N SER A 135 -8.25 -37.45 24.00
CA SER A 135 -7.08 -37.91 24.77
C SER A 135 -6.75 -39.35 24.42
N ASN A 136 -5.48 -39.73 24.49
CA ASN A 136 -5.10 -41.13 24.44
C ASN A 136 -5.01 -41.67 25.87
N VAL A 137 -5.64 -42.81 26.13
CA VAL A 137 -5.44 -43.55 27.39
C VAL A 137 -4.57 -44.77 27.10
N MET A 138 -3.40 -44.78 27.72
CA MET A 138 -2.39 -45.82 27.58
C MET A 138 -2.58 -46.88 28.66
N ILE A 139 -2.80 -48.14 28.30
CA ILE A 139 -2.85 -49.26 29.25
C ILE A 139 -2.15 -50.48 28.64
N ASN A 140 -1.27 -51.13 29.41
CA ASN A 140 -0.50 -52.31 28.98
C ASN A 140 0.23 -52.14 27.62
N GLY A 141 0.64 -50.91 27.28
CA GLY A 141 1.31 -50.59 26.02
C GLY A 141 0.40 -50.36 24.82
N GLN A 142 -0.93 -50.40 24.99
CA GLN A 142 -1.92 -50.08 23.96
C GLN A 142 -2.51 -48.68 24.20
N ALA A 143 -2.76 -47.93 23.12
CA ALA A 143 -3.39 -46.62 23.16
C ALA A 143 -4.87 -46.73 22.77
N PHE A 144 -5.76 -46.14 23.57
CA PHE A 144 -7.18 -46.01 23.26
C PHE A 144 -7.52 -44.54 23.07
N LEU A 145 -8.18 -44.20 21.96
CA LEU A 145 -8.65 -42.84 21.72
C LEU A 145 -9.93 -42.60 22.52
N VAL A 146 -9.92 -41.61 23.39
CA VAL A 146 -11.04 -41.25 24.26
C VAL A 146 -11.60 -39.91 23.84
N ASP A 147 -12.92 -39.86 23.68
CA ASP A 147 -13.67 -38.63 23.47
C ASP A 147 -13.91 -37.95 24.84
N ALA A 148 -13.39 -36.72 24.99
CA ALA A 148 -13.56 -35.89 26.17
C ALA A 148 -14.59 -34.78 25.97
N GLN A 149 -15.48 -34.92 24.98
CA GLN A 149 -16.58 -34.02 24.61
C GLN A 149 -16.15 -32.73 23.92
N THR A 150 -17.16 -32.00 23.46
CA THR A 150 -17.04 -30.69 22.83
C THR A 150 -17.07 -29.57 23.86
N ILE A 151 -16.23 -28.56 23.68
CA ILE A 151 -16.14 -27.34 24.48
C ILE A 151 -16.19 -26.11 23.57
N ASN A 152 -16.54 -24.96 24.15
CA ASN A 152 -16.39 -23.67 23.46
C ASN A 152 -15.18 -22.94 24.03
N VAL A 153 -14.25 -22.55 23.16
CA VAL A 153 -13.11 -21.70 23.50
C VAL A 153 -13.41 -20.29 23.01
N VAL A 154 -13.59 -19.34 23.91
CA VAL A 154 -13.82 -17.93 23.57
C VAL A 154 -12.53 -17.15 23.80
N ALA A 155 -11.96 -16.60 22.73
CA ALA A 155 -10.68 -15.90 22.78
C ALA A 155 -10.65 -14.66 21.87
N THR A 156 -9.97 -13.61 22.31
CA THR A 156 -9.66 -12.39 21.54
C THR A 156 -8.20 -12.48 21.08
N PRO A 157 -7.92 -12.35 19.76
CA PRO A 157 -6.55 -12.37 19.27
C PRO A 157 -5.78 -11.13 19.73
N ASP A 158 -4.48 -11.30 19.93
CA ASP A 158 -3.54 -10.23 20.25
C ASP A 158 -3.25 -9.42 18.98
N ALA A 159 -3.87 -8.24 18.88
CA ALA A 159 -3.70 -7.32 17.78
C ALA A 159 -4.08 -5.90 18.24
N PRO A 160 -3.46 -4.85 17.67
CA PRO A 160 -3.84 -3.50 18.02
C PRO A 160 -5.23 -3.14 17.48
N PHE A 161 -5.86 -2.14 18.10
CA PHE A 161 -7.01 -1.48 17.52
C PHE A 161 -6.59 -0.72 16.26
N ILE A 162 -7.29 -0.96 15.15
CA ILE A 162 -7.17 -0.24 13.89
C ILE A 162 -8.54 0.29 13.49
N ALA A 163 -8.68 1.61 13.43
CA ALA A 163 -9.89 2.28 13.00
C ALA A 163 -10.10 2.10 11.49
N SER A 164 -11.34 2.29 11.03
CA SER A 164 -11.70 2.21 9.61
C SER A 164 -11.11 3.36 8.76
N ALA A 165 -10.72 4.47 9.40
CA ALA A 165 -10.01 5.57 8.78
C ALA A 165 -9.26 6.40 9.83
N TYR A 166 -8.32 7.22 9.37
CA TYR A 166 -7.54 8.13 10.17
C TYR A 166 -7.49 9.53 9.55
N TYR A 167 -7.23 10.54 10.38
CA TYR A 167 -7.17 11.95 10.00
C TYR A 167 -5.98 12.60 10.69
N ILE A 168 -5.28 13.51 10.01
CA ILE A 168 -4.24 14.32 10.62
C ILE A 168 -4.83 15.67 11.06
N VAL A 169 -4.46 16.10 12.25
CA VAL A 169 -4.77 17.43 12.80
C VAL A 169 -3.51 18.08 13.34
N GLY A 170 -3.52 19.40 13.46
CA GLY A 170 -2.39 20.14 14.02
C GLY A 170 -2.45 21.62 13.70
N ASN A 171 -1.31 22.30 13.72
CA ASN A 171 -1.26 23.73 13.36
C ASN A 171 -1.79 23.99 11.94
N MET A 172 -1.67 23.02 11.01
CA MET A 172 -2.18 23.13 9.64
C MET A 172 -3.71 23.06 9.51
N THR A 173 -4.42 22.59 10.54
CA THR A 173 -5.89 22.47 10.57
C THR A 173 -6.55 23.31 11.67
N ASP A 174 -5.81 24.25 12.29
CA ASP A 174 -6.25 24.91 13.53
C ASP A 174 -6.65 23.92 14.65
N TRP A 175 -5.84 22.86 14.78
CA TRP A 175 -6.03 21.76 15.71
C TRP A 175 -7.43 21.15 15.58
N PHE A 176 -8.17 21.07 16.69
CA PHE A 176 -9.50 20.48 16.78
C PHE A 176 -10.62 21.49 16.45
N ASN A 177 -10.29 22.74 16.10
CA ASN A 177 -11.28 23.76 15.73
C ASN A 177 -11.57 23.81 14.22
N GLY A 178 -10.63 23.36 13.39
CA GLY A 178 -10.81 23.26 11.94
C GLY A 178 -11.06 21.84 11.45
N ASP A 179 -11.05 21.66 10.14
CA ASP A 179 -11.37 20.39 9.49
C ASP A 179 -10.14 19.45 9.46
N PRO A 180 -10.23 18.24 10.04
CA PRO A 180 -9.16 17.25 9.94
C PRO A 180 -8.93 16.79 8.49
N ILE A 181 -7.67 16.53 8.13
CA ILE A 181 -7.33 16.05 6.78
C ILE A 181 -7.31 14.52 6.79
N LYS A 182 -8.18 13.90 6.00
CA LYS A 182 -8.34 12.44 5.94
C LYS A 182 -7.14 11.77 5.26
N PHE A 183 -6.70 10.64 5.82
CA PHE A 183 -5.77 9.75 5.14
C PHE A 183 -6.49 8.89 4.08
N SER A 184 -5.83 8.68 2.95
CA SER A 184 -6.17 7.69 1.94
C SER A 184 -5.73 6.29 2.36
N HIS A 185 -6.53 5.30 2.00
CA HIS A 185 -6.33 3.87 2.27
C HIS A 185 -6.98 3.07 1.13
N SER A 186 -6.56 1.81 0.93
CA SER A 186 -7.17 0.94 -0.08
C SER A 186 -8.56 0.46 0.35
N ASP A 187 -9.29 -0.20 -0.55
CA ASP A 187 -10.58 -0.83 -0.23
C ASP A 187 -10.41 -2.19 0.50
N VAL A 188 -9.17 -2.58 0.83
CA VAL A 188 -8.85 -3.81 1.56
C VAL A 188 -9.12 -3.63 3.05
N ASN A 189 -9.40 -4.72 3.76
CA ASN A 189 -9.57 -4.67 5.21
C ASN A 189 -8.32 -4.10 5.90
N VAL A 190 -8.51 -3.18 6.85
CA VAL A 190 -7.42 -2.47 7.57
C VAL A 190 -6.44 -3.38 8.32
N TYR A 191 -6.79 -4.64 8.57
CA TYR A 191 -5.89 -5.63 9.19
C TYR A 191 -5.06 -6.42 8.16
N ASP A 192 -5.51 -6.45 6.91
CA ASP A 192 -4.80 -7.05 5.77
C ASP A 192 -3.94 -6.01 5.04
N ASP A 193 -4.41 -4.76 5.01
CA ASP A 193 -3.65 -3.57 4.58
C ASP A 193 -3.71 -2.50 5.68
N PRO A 194 -2.74 -2.43 6.60
CA PRO A 194 -2.74 -1.47 7.71
C PRO A 194 -2.12 -0.11 7.37
N VAL A 195 -1.86 0.19 6.09
CA VAL A 195 -1.06 1.35 5.66
C VAL A 195 -1.95 2.49 5.15
N PHE A 196 -1.85 3.66 5.79
CA PHE A 196 -2.61 4.86 5.40
C PHE A 196 -1.64 5.97 4.97
N THR A 197 -2.05 6.81 4.03
CA THR A 197 -1.23 7.93 3.52
C THR A 197 -2.00 9.24 3.45
N VAL A 198 -1.36 10.37 3.71
CA VAL A 198 -1.95 11.71 3.57
C VAL A 198 -0.92 12.70 3.05
N SER A 199 -1.35 13.65 2.23
CA SER A 199 -0.53 14.81 1.84
C SER A 199 -1.11 16.08 2.42
N PHE A 200 -0.27 16.97 2.95
CA PHE A 200 -0.68 18.22 3.58
C PHE A 200 0.39 19.30 3.51
N THR A 201 -0.02 20.56 3.60
CA THR A 201 0.89 21.69 3.77
C THR A 201 1.12 21.92 5.26
N ALA A 202 2.37 21.93 5.72
CA ALA A 202 2.72 22.31 7.08
C ALA A 202 3.25 23.75 7.10
N PRO A 203 2.80 24.62 8.03
CA PRO A 203 3.52 25.84 8.35
C PRO A 203 4.86 25.52 9.04
N ALA A 204 5.74 26.52 9.18
CA ALA A 204 6.94 26.36 9.99
C ALA A 204 6.53 26.13 11.45
N ASP A 205 7.29 25.29 12.15
CA ASP A 205 7.01 24.92 13.55
C ASP A 205 5.62 24.27 13.76
N CYS A 206 5.22 23.38 12.85
CA CYS A 206 3.91 22.72 12.86
C CYS A 206 3.90 21.48 13.75
N TYR A 207 3.08 21.48 14.79
CA TYR A 207 2.73 20.32 15.58
C TYR A 207 1.58 19.52 14.94
N TRP A 208 1.57 18.21 15.14
CA TRP A 208 0.58 17.31 14.57
C TRP A 208 0.20 16.15 15.50
N LYS A 209 -1.02 15.65 15.34
CA LYS A 209 -1.56 14.40 15.91
C LYS A 209 -2.45 13.71 14.88
N ILE A 210 -2.82 12.46 15.14
CA ILE A 210 -3.69 11.65 14.29
C ILE A 210 -4.96 11.31 15.09
N ILE A 211 -6.10 11.43 14.44
CA ILE A 211 -7.43 11.14 14.99
C ILE A 211 -8.01 9.92 14.26
N PRO A 212 -8.47 8.88 14.98
CA PRO A 212 -9.14 7.74 14.37
C PRO A 212 -10.63 8.02 14.08
N GLN A 213 -11.23 7.26 13.15
CA GLN A 213 -12.62 7.46 12.71
C GLN A 213 -13.65 7.46 13.84
N ASN A 214 -13.48 6.65 14.88
CA ASN A 214 -14.39 6.58 16.03
C ASN A 214 -14.47 7.92 16.79
N ASN A 215 -13.39 8.71 16.84
CA ASN A 215 -13.41 10.06 17.42
C ASN A 215 -14.21 11.05 16.54
N ILE A 216 -14.13 10.89 15.21
CA ILE A 216 -14.97 11.67 14.28
C ILE A 216 -16.45 11.33 14.48
N ASP A 217 -16.77 10.04 14.56
CA ASP A 217 -18.15 9.54 14.66
C ASP A 217 -18.81 9.91 16.00
N SER A 218 -18.03 9.94 17.09
CA SER A 218 -18.50 10.35 18.41
C SER A 218 -18.68 11.86 18.56
N GLY A 219 -17.98 12.65 17.72
CA GLY A 219 -17.86 14.10 17.86
C GLY A 219 -16.89 14.55 18.95
N ASP A 220 -16.22 13.61 19.64
CA ASP A 220 -15.16 13.88 20.60
C ASP A 220 -13.80 13.66 19.95
N LEU A 221 -13.32 14.70 19.26
CA LEU A 221 -12.06 14.66 18.52
C LEU A 221 -10.84 14.42 19.41
N GLU A 222 -10.92 14.78 20.68
CA GLU A 222 -9.83 14.70 21.66
C GLU A 222 -9.87 13.40 22.48
N HIS A 223 -10.82 12.48 22.22
CA HIS A 223 -10.95 11.22 22.94
C HIS A 223 -9.63 10.44 23.00
N THR A 224 -9.18 10.12 24.21
CA THR A 224 -7.96 9.34 24.50
C THR A 224 -8.31 7.93 24.97
N GLY A 225 -7.35 7.02 24.87
CA GLY A 225 -7.54 5.61 25.21
C GLY A 225 -6.84 4.71 24.20
N GLU A 226 -7.06 3.40 24.29
CA GLU A 226 -6.49 2.43 23.35
C GLU A 226 -7.02 2.61 21.92
N ASP A 227 -8.20 3.21 21.78
CA ASP A 227 -8.87 3.53 20.51
C ASP A 227 -8.87 5.03 20.18
N GLY A 228 -8.14 5.85 20.94
CA GLY A 228 -8.20 7.31 20.87
C GLY A 228 -7.12 7.96 20.01
N VAL A 229 -6.88 9.24 20.29
CA VAL A 229 -5.88 10.08 19.62
C VAL A 229 -4.49 9.41 19.61
N VAL A 230 -3.88 9.40 18.43
CA VAL A 230 -2.56 8.82 18.16
C VAL A 230 -1.53 9.93 17.94
N GLY A 231 -0.31 9.70 18.40
CA GLY A 231 0.80 10.66 18.26
C GLY A 231 2.13 10.01 18.60
N VAL A 232 3.05 10.79 19.17
CA VAL A 232 4.41 10.35 19.51
C VAL A 232 4.62 10.29 21.02
N ALA A 233 5.61 9.52 21.46
CA ALA A 233 5.90 9.34 22.88
C ALA A 233 6.39 10.63 23.55
N GLU A 234 7.25 11.38 22.86
CA GLU A 234 7.79 12.66 23.36
C GLU A 234 7.11 13.83 22.65
N ASN A 235 6.41 14.68 23.40
CA ASN A 235 5.77 15.84 22.81
C ASN A 235 6.80 16.80 22.18
N GLY A 236 6.62 17.08 20.90
CA GLY A 236 7.52 17.92 20.10
C GLY A 236 8.65 17.15 19.40
N ASP A 237 8.56 15.83 19.29
CA ASP A 237 9.49 15.02 18.51
C ASP A 237 9.55 15.51 17.06
N VAL A 238 10.77 15.78 16.57
CA VAL A 238 11.06 16.32 15.24
C VAL A 238 11.48 15.24 14.24
N SER A 239 11.42 13.97 14.64
CA SER A 239 11.75 12.84 13.80
C SER A 239 10.77 12.76 12.63
N MET A 240 11.30 12.49 11.44
CA MET A 240 10.50 12.30 10.22
C MET A 240 10.09 10.84 10.04
N GLU A 241 10.46 9.95 10.95
CA GLU A 241 10.01 8.57 11.03
C GLU A 241 10.14 8.07 12.46
N GLY A 242 9.27 7.15 12.88
CA GLY A 242 9.32 6.61 14.23
C GLY A 242 8.09 5.79 14.61
N SER A 243 7.96 5.56 15.92
CA SER A 243 6.84 4.83 16.50
C SER A 243 5.72 5.79 16.91
N LEU A 244 4.49 5.32 16.74
CA LEU A 244 3.27 5.94 17.23
C LEU A 244 2.89 5.34 18.58
N VAL A 245 2.17 6.13 19.37
CA VAL A 245 1.56 5.72 20.64
C VAL A 245 0.14 6.24 20.72
N THR A 246 -0.69 5.54 21.50
CA THR A 246 -2.05 5.93 21.85
C THR A 246 -2.25 5.83 23.37
N GLY A 247 -3.36 6.36 23.89
CA GLY A 247 -3.67 6.42 25.32
C GLY A 247 -3.57 7.80 25.94
N ASP A 248 -3.51 7.84 27.27
CA ASP A 248 -3.47 9.10 28.01
C ASP A 248 -2.10 9.79 27.91
N GLY A 249 -2.09 11.09 27.63
CA GLY A 249 -0.87 11.90 27.61
C GLY A 249 -0.02 11.78 26.34
N VAL A 250 -0.59 11.24 25.24
CA VAL A 250 0.05 11.20 23.91
C VAL A 250 0.61 12.56 23.50
N GLY A 251 1.88 12.59 23.10
CA GLY A 251 2.57 13.77 22.60
C GLY A 251 2.21 14.09 21.15
N ALA A 252 2.30 15.36 20.77
CA ALA A 252 2.21 15.79 19.38
C ALA A 252 3.60 15.71 18.71
N GLY A 253 3.67 15.23 17.47
CA GLY A 253 4.89 15.33 16.66
C GLY A 253 5.07 16.74 16.13
N ARG A 254 6.25 17.06 15.56
CA ARG A 254 6.61 18.42 15.16
C ARG A 254 7.41 18.44 13.85
N ILE A 255 6.99 19.29 12.92
CA ILE A 255 7.67 19.57 11.65
C ILE A 255 8.24 21.00 11.73
N LEU A 256 9.56 21.13 11.56
CA LEU A 256 10.24 22.41 11.76
C LEU A 256 10.08 23.37 10.58
N ASN A 257 10.14 22.85 9.37
CA ASN A 257 10.14 23.66 8.15
C ASN A 257 8.74 23.75 7.56
N ALA A 258 8.41 24.91 7.00
CA ALA A 258 7.20 25.02 6.18
C ALA A 258 7.41 24.24 4.87
N GLY A 259 6.38 23.57 4.39
CA GLY A 259 6.48 22.79 3.16
C GLY A 259 5.27 21.91 2.90
N MET A 260 5.31 21.21 1.77
CA MET A 260 4.39 20.12 1.47
C MET A 260 4.99 18.82 1.96
N TYR A 261 4.20 18.03 2.67
CA TYR A 261 4.62 16.77 3.25
C TYR A 261 3.64 15.66 2.88
N ARG A 262 4.16 14.45 2.78
CA ARG A 262 3.37 13.22 2.81
C ARG A 262 3.67 12.47 4.10
N MET A 263 2.64 12.06 4.82
CA MET A 263 2.76 11.15 5.95
C MET A 263 2.17 9.80 5.61
N THR A 264 2.91 8.75 5.92
CA THR A 264 2.48 7.34 5.85
C THR A 264 2.47 6.77 7.25
N ILE A 265 1.40 6.06 7.63
CA ILE A 265 1.28 5.36 8.91
C ILE A 265 0.98 3.89 8.68
N ASN A 266 1.56 3.01 9.50
CA ASN A 266 1.23 1.59 9.56
C ASN A 266 0.64 1.30 10.93
N MET A 267 -0.65 0.98 10.99
CA MET A 267 -1.38 0.81 12.24
C MET A 267 -1.33 -0.61 12.81
N MET A 268 -0.74 -1.56 12.09
CA MET A 268 -0.39 -2.88 12.65
C MET A 268 0.94 -2.78 13.42
N GLU A 269 1.89 -2.03 12.88
CA GLU A 269 3.22 -1.83 13.50
C GLU A 269 3.29 -0.60 14.40
N TYR A 270 2.26 0.26 14.38
CA TYR A 270 2.23 1.57 15.03
C TYR A 270 3.48 2.41 14.67
N THR A 271 3.70 2.62 13.38
CA THR A 271 4.81 3.43 12.86
C THR A 271 4.33 4.55 11.96
N TYR A 272 5.15 5.60 11.82
CA TYR A 272 4.93 6.69 10.88
C TYR A 272 6.21 7.03 10.11
N LYS A 273 6.03 7.60 8.92
CA LYS A 273 7.06 8.22 8.09
C LYS A 273 6.51 9.50 7.47
N ILE A 274 7.29 10.56 7.46
CA ILE A 274 6.99 11.87 6.88
C ILE A 274 8.06 12.19 5.85
N GLU A 275 7.65 12.57 4.66
CA GLU A 275 8.53 12.89 3.56
C GLU A 275 8.18 14.28 3.02
N GLU A 276 9.21 15.10 2.74
CA GLU A 276 9.02 16.33 1.97
C GLU A 276 8.64 15.97 0.54
N VAL A 277 7.60 16.60 0.02
CA VAL A 277 7.15 16.43 -1.37
C VAL A 277 7.17 17.76 -2.10
N ALA A 278 7.41 17.72 -3.41
CA ALA A 278 7.30 18.92 -4.22
C ALA A 278 5.84 19.40 -4.25
N ALA A 279 5.60 20.67 -3.91
CA ALA A 279 4.32 21.32 -4.19
C ALA A 279 4.05 21.28 -5.70
N THR A 280 2.80 21.26 -6.13
CA THR A 280 2.51 21.42 -7.56
C THR A 280 2.19 22.88 -7.85
N TYR A 281 2.86 23.44 -8.86
CA TYR A 281 2.57 24.78 -9.35
C TYR A 281 2.01 24.72 -10.76
N TYR A 282 1.03 25.56 -11.06
CA TYR A 282 0.38 25.61 -12.36
C TYR A 282 0.53 26.99 -13.00
N LEU A 283 0.96 27.02 -14.26
CA LEU A 283 1.04 28.27 -15.02
C LEU A 283 -0.36 28.76 -15.39
N VAL A 284 -0.62 30.05 -15.15
CA VAL A 284 -1.82 30.75 -15.60
C VAL A 284 -1.42 32.08 -16.22
N GLY A 285 -1.85 32.31 -17.46
CA GLY A 285 -1.41 33.46 -18.23
C GLY A 285 -1.63 33.29 -19.72
N ASP A 286 -0.96 34.12 -20.50
CA ASP A 286 -1.02 34.14 -21.95
C ASP A 286 0.35 33.77 -22.54
N PHE A 287 0.61 32.46 -22.64
CA PHE A 287 1.91 31.90 -23.04
C PHE A 287 1.82 30.82 -24.13
N GLY A 288 0.65 30.66 -24.75
CA GLY A 288 0.39 29.67 -25.81
C GLY A 288 -0.59 28.56 -25.47
N GLY A 289 -1.14 28.54 -24.25
CA GLY A 289 -2.27 27.68 -23.89
C GLY A 289 -3.61 28.21 -24.40
N ALA A 290 -4.64 27.35 -24.39
CA ALA A 290 -5.98 27.70 -24.85
C ALA A 290 -6.75 28.64 -23.90
N ALA A 291 -6.37 28.70 -22.61
CA ALA A 291 -7.10 29.44 -21.58
C ALA A 291 -6.24 30.57 -20.98
N SER A 292 -6.32 31.75 -21.60
CA SER A 292 -5.59 32.94 -21.15
C SER A 292 -6.14 33.44 -19.81
N TRP A 293 -5.29 33.49 -18.78
CA TRP A 293 -5.62 33.99 -17.43
C TRP A 293 -6.80 33.30 -16.73
N ASP A 294 -7.15 32.08 -17.15
CA ASP A 294 -8.18 31.27 -16.49
C ASP A 294 -7.59 30.51 -15.29
N ILE A 295 -7.82 31.06 -14.09
CA ILE A 295 -7.32 30.49 -12.82
C ILE A 295 -8.06 29.21 -12.39
N SER A 296 -9.02 28.73 -13.17
CA SER A 296 -9.65 27.42 -12.96
C SER A 296 -8.99 26.31 -13.78
N ASN A 297 -8.17 26.66 -14.78
CA ASN A 297 -7.53 25.70 -15.68
C ASN A 297 -6.09 25.39 -15.25
N PHE A 298 -5.91 24.22 -14.65
CA PHE A 298 -4.63 23.73 -14.12
C PHE A 298 -3.98 22.66 -15.01
N ASN A 299 -4.20 22.71 -16.32
CA ASN A 299 -3.59 21.77 -17.27
C ASN A 299 -2.10 22.05 -17.55
N TYR A 300 -1.51 23.09 -16.95
CA TYR A 300 -0.15 23.59 -17.24
C TYR A 300 0.76 23.48 -16.01
N ALA A 301 0.98 22.27 -15.49
CA ALA A 301 1.81 22.05 -14.31
C ALA A 301 3.30 22.27 -14.62
N LEU A 302 4.02 22.93 -13.70
CA LEU A 302 5.48 22.88 -13.66
C LEU A 302 5.94 21.47 -13.29
N TYR A 303 7.08 21.07 -13.83
CA TYR A 303 7.70 19.77 -13.56
C TYR A 303 8.71 19.91 -12.43
N PRO A 304 8.51 19.21 -11.30
CA PRO A 304 9.50 19.19 -10.24
C PRO A 304 10.82 18.55 -10.70
N GLN A 305 11.92 19.13 -10.24
CA GLN A 305 13.28 18.57 -10.36
C GLN A 305 13.80 18.17 -8.97
N THR A 306 13.45 18.97 -7.97
CA THR A 306 13.64 18.71 -6.55
C THR A 306 12.35 19.08 -5.81
N THR A 307 12.32 18.98 -4.49
CA THR A 307 11.19 19.45 -3.67
C THR A 307 10.95 20.97 -3.78
N THR A 308 11.97 21.74 -4.18
CA THR A 308 11.92 23.22 -4.22
C THR A 308 12.18 23.81 -5.61
N THR A 309 12.75 23.05 -6.54
CA THR A 309 13.08 23.51 -7.88
C THR A 309 12.19 22.86 -8.92
N GLN A 310 11.56 23.66 -9.79
CA GLN A 310 10.66 23.19 -10.83
C GLN A 310 10.84 23.95 -12.12
N SER A 311 10.43 23.37 -13.24
CA SER A 311 10.59 23.98 -14.55
C SER A 311 9.42 23.74 -15.49
N TYR A 312 9.31 24.60 -16.50
CA TYR A 312 8.40 24.42 -17.62
C TYR A 312 9.11 24.78 -18.92
N THR A 313 9.12 23.85 -19.88
CA THR A 313 9.76 24.04 -21.19
C THR A 313 8.70 24.06 -22.28
N THR A 314 8.61 25.16 -23.02
CA THR A 314 7.68 25.25 -24.16
C THR A 314 8.13 26.32 -25.14
N LYS A 315 7.40 26.43 -26.25
CA LYS A 315 7.45 27.62 -27.12
C LYS A 315 6.51 28.67 -26.56
N TRP A 316 7.08 29.74 -26.02
CA TRP A 316 6.30 30.78 -25.34
C TRP A 316 5.69 31.71 -26.38
N THR A 317 4.37 31.68 -26.53
CA THR A 317 3.65 32.50 -27.53
C THR A 317 2.62 33.43 -26.85
N GLY A 318 1.72 34.08 -27.60
CA GLY A 318 0.85 35.11 -27.04
C GLY A 318 1.65 36.33 -26.58
N SER A 319 1.33 36.90 -25.43
CA SER A 319 2.16 37.92 -24.76
C SER A 319 3.36 37.35 -24.01
N GLY A 320 3.40 36.03 -23.78
CA GLY A 320 4.43 35.35 -23.00
C GLY A 320 4.42 35.71 -21.51
N SER A 321 3.29 36.22 -21.00
CA SER A 321 3.14 36.75 -19.64
C SER A 321 2.27 35.83 -18.78
N PHE A 322 2.68 35.56 -17.54
CA PHE A 322 2.00 34.62 -16.65
C PHE A 322 2.31 34.85 -15.17
N LYS A 323 1.56 34.16 -14.32
CA LYS A 323 1.88 33.83 -12.93
C LYS A 323 1.76 32.31 -12.74
N PHE A 324 2.20 31.80 -11.60
CA PHE A 324 2.00 30.39 -11.27
C PHE A 324 1.33 30.22 -9.90
N PHE A 325 0.51 29.19 -9.76
CA PHE A 325 -0.48 29.06 -8.68
C PHE A 325 -0.34 27.72 -7.98
N THR A 326 -0.68 27.67 -6.69
CA THR A 326 -0.87 26.41 -5.96
C THR A 326 -2.34 26.00 -5.87
N GLU A 327 -3.29 26.94 -5.97
CA GLU A 327 -4.73 26.68 -5.79
C GLU A 327 -5.59 27.29 -6.88
N ALA A 328 -6.51 26.49 -7.42
CA ALA A 328 -7.45 26.95 -8.44
C ALA A 328 -8.43 27.96 -7.84
N ASN A 329 -8.84 28.94 -8.65
CA ASN A 329 -9.78 30.00 -8.24
C ASN A 329 -9.32 30.88 -7.06
N ASN A 330 -8.04 30.84 -6.67
CA ASN A 330 -7.49 31.66 -5.59
C ASN A 330 -6.27 32.50 -6.04
N TRP A 331 -6.48 33.81 -6.23
CA TRP A 331 -5.41 34.74 -6.63
C TRP A 331 -4.32 34.95 -5.57
N ASP A 332 -4.63 34.79 -4.29
CA ASP A 332 -3.64 34.95 -3.22
C ASP A 332 -2.64 33.78 -3.21
N SER A 333 -3.00 32.65 -3.81
CA SER A 333 -2.11 31.48 -4.00
C SER A 333 -1.06 31.66 -5.11
N ALA A 334 -1.16 32.74 -5.89
CA ALA A 334 -0.28 32.96 -7.02
C ALA A 334 1.10 33.47 -6.58
N TYR A 335 2.09 33.21 -7.43
CA TYR A 335 3.42 33.76 -7.37
C TYR A 335 3.74 34.42 -8.71
N GLY A 336 4.52 35.50 -8.63
CA GLY A 336 4.98 36.25 -9.77
C GLY A 336 6.37 36.81 -9.55
N ALA A 337 6.77 37.76 -10.38
CA ALA A 337 8.02 38.48 -10.19
C ALA A 337 7.90 39.48 -9.03
N GLU A 338 9.02 39.81 -8.38
CA GLU A 338 9.10 40.93 -7.45
C GLU A 338 8.64 42.23 -8.14
N LEU A 339 7.88 43.07 -7.42
CA LEU A 339 7.35 44.33 -7.97
C LEU A 339 8.47 45.21 -8.55
N GLY A 340 8.25 45.74 -9.76
CA GLY A 340 9.22 46.55 -10.48
C GLY A 340 10.24 45.75 -11.29
N THR A 341 10.10 44.42 -11.36
CA THR A 341 10.92 43.58 -12.24
C THR A 341 10.67 43.96 -13.70
N THR A 342 11.75 44.19 -14.45
CA THR A 342 11.66 44.49 -15.89
C THR A 342 11.06 43.31 -16.65
N ALA A 343 10.02 43.55 -17.44
CA ALA A 343 9.42 42.53 -18.30
C ALA A 343 10.49 41.90 -19.23
N GLY A 344 10.50 40.57 -19.33
CA GLY A 344 11.47 39.82 -20.13
C GLY A 344 12.85 39.66 -19.46
N ALA A 345 13.02 39.99 -18.18
CA ALA A 345 14.26 39.72 -17.47
C ALA A 345 14.59 38.21 -17.48
N ALA A 346 15.82 37.87 -17.87
CA ALA A 346 16.30 36.49 -17.98
C ALA A 346 16.41 35.77 -16.62
N SER A 347 16.40 36.51 -15.52
CA SER A 347 16.28 35.99 -14.15
C SER A 347 15.74 37.08 -13.23
N GLY A 348 15.24 36.68 -12.05
CA GLY A 348 14.70 37.61 -11.08
C GLY A 348 14.31 36.95 -9.76
N LYS A 349 13.79 37.76 -8.84
CA LYS A 349 13.20 37.28 -7.59
C LYS A 349 11.70 37.02 -7.77
N LEU A 350 11.21 36.07 -6.99
CA LEU A 350 9.80 35.75 -6.88
C LEU A 350 9.17 36.51 -5.71
N ALA A 351 7.90 36.85 -5.85
CA ALA A 351 7.06 37.34 -4.78
C ALA A 351 5.73 36.59 -4.77
N SER A 352 5.16 36.40 -3.57
CA SER A 352 3.78 35.96 -3.44
C SER A 352 2.84 37.08 -3.92
N ASN A 353 1.76 36.68 -4.59
CA ASN A 353 0.71 37.58 -5.02
C ASN A 353 -0.30 37.91 -3.90
N ALA A 354 -0.16 37.32 -2.70
CA ALA A 354 -0.98 37.67 -1.56
C ALA A 354 -0.99 39.19 -1.36
N ASN A 355 -2.19 39.78 -1.26
CA ASN A 355 -2.37 41.24 -1.22
C ASN A 355 -1.82 41.99 -2.44
N ASN A 356 -1.87 41.37 -3.62
CA ASN A 356 -1.38 41.92 -4.89
C ASN A 356 0.12 42.30 -4.87
N GLY A 357 0.92 41.47 -4.19
CA GLY A 357 2.34 41.70 -3.92
C GLY A 357 3.32 41.31 -5.03
N ALA A 358 2.85 40.88 -6.21
CA ALA A 358 3.70 40.38 -7.28
C ALA A 358 3.32 40.90 -8.67
N ASP A 359 4.33 41.16 -9.51
CA ASP A 359 4.17 41.44 -10.94
C ASP A 359 4.06 40.15 -11.75
N ASN A 360 3.64 40.25 -13.01
CA ASN A 360 3.65 39.11 -13.92
C ASN A 360 5.09 38.76 -14.33
N ILE A 361 5.36 37.47 -14.51
CA ILE A 361 6.58 36.99 -15.16
C ILE A 361 6.35 37.06 -16.67
N SER A 362 7.37 37.47 -17.43
CA SER A 362 7.30 37.51 -18.89
C SER A 362 8.54 36.87 -19.51
N VAL A 363 8.35 36.07 -20.55
CA VAL A 363 9.45 35.43 -21.29
C VAL A 363 10.39 36.48 -21.91
N PRO A 364 11.71 36.24 -21.98
CA PRO A 364 12.65 37.17 -22.59
C PRO A 364 12.39 37.46 -24.08
N GLU A 365 11.93 36.46 -24.83
CA GLU A 365 11.66 36.56 -26.27
C GLU A 365 10.43 35.72 -26.63
N VAL A 366 9.33 36.39 -26.98
CA VAL A 366 8.10 35.74 -27.43
C VAL A 366 8.34 35.04 -28.77
N GLY A 367 7.82 33.83 -28.92
CA GLY A 367 7.91 32.99 -30.11
C GLY A 367 9.08 32.01 -30.08
N ALA A 368 9.94 32.06 -29.06
CA ALA A 368 11.09 31.17 -28.92
C ALA A 368 10.85 30.08 -27.87
N TYR A 369 11.62 29.00 -27.97
CA TYR A 369 11.65 27.96 -26.94
C TYR A 369 12.53 28.37 -25.76
N TYR A 370 11.95 28.27 -24.56
CA TYR A 370 12.67 28.49 -23.31
C TYR A 370 12.24 27.49 -22.25
N THR A 371 13.17 27.14 -21.38
CA THR A 371 12.90 26.57 -20.06
C THR A 371 12.82 27.70 -19.03
N PHE A 372 11.66 27.84 -18.42
CA PHE A 372 11.47 28.63 -17.20
C PHE A 372 11.76 27.75 -15.99
N THR A 373 12.59 28.21 -15.06
CA THR A 373 12.93 27.47 -13.83
C THR A 373 12.69 28.35 -12.61
N VAL A 374 12.02 27.82 -11.60
CA VAL A 374 11.84 28.43 -10.28
C VAL A 374 12.61 27.67 -9.22
N ASP A 375 13.14 28.41 -8.24
CA ASP A 375 13.64 27.87 -6.98
C ASP A 375 12.83 28.53 -5.86
N MET A 376 11.95 27.75 -5.25
CA MET A 376 11.05 28.19 -4.18
C MET A 376 11.75 28.32 -2.83
N SER A 377 12.92 27.68 -2.65
CA SER A 377 13.74 27.88 -1.46
C SER A 377 14.46 29.22 -1.52
N ALA A 378 15.05 29.54 -2.67
CA ALA A 378 15.73 30.81 -2.91
C ALA A 378 14.78 31.97 -3.24
N MET A 379 13.51 31.67 -3.56
CA MET A 379 12.53 32.63 -4.10
C MET A 379 13.05 33.35 -5.35
N THR A 380 13.55 32.59 -6.32
CA THR A 380 14.10 33.13 -7.59
C THR A 380 13.59 32.37 -8.81
N TYR A 381 13.72 33.00 -9.99
CA TYR A 381 13.48 32.35 -11.27
C TYR A 381 14.59 32.65 -12.28
N THR A 382 14.72 31.76 -13.27
CA THR A 382 15.65 31.90 -14.40
C THR A 382 15.04 31.41 -15.70
N TRP A 383 15.58 31.89 -16.82
CA TRP A 383 15.21 31.53 -18.17
C TRP A 383 16.42 30.97 -18.92
N THR A 384 16.26 29.79 -19.53
CA THR A 384 17.27 29.19 -20.42
C THR A 384 16.70 29.04 -21.82
N LYS A 385 17.30 29.69 -22.82
CA LYS A 385 16.88 29.56 -24.22
C LYS A 385 17.23 28.17 -24.74
N CYS A 386 16.28 27.50 -25.38
CA CYS A 386 16.51 26.20 -25.99
C CYS A 386 17.15 26.34 -27.38
N ASP A 387 17.89 25.33 -27.81
CA ASP A 387 18.33 25.21 -29.21
C ASP A 387 17.20 24.61 -30.05
N GLU A 388 16.49 25.47 -30.79
CA GLU A 388 15.34 25.05 -31.61
C GLU A 388 15.71 23.99 -32.66
N SER A 389 16.98 23.89 -33.06
CA SER A 389 17.42 22.87 -34.03
C SER A 389 17.40 21.44 -33.48
N THR A 390 17.28 21.30 -32.16
CA THR A 390 17.20 20.00 -31.47
C THR A 390 15.77 19.56 -31.16
N VAL A 391 14.79 20.45 -31.37
CA VAL A 391 13.37 20.19 -31.09
C VAL A 391 12.75 19.39 -32.24
N VAL A 392 12.06 18.30 -31.90
CA VAL A 392 11.39 17.41 -32.86
C VAL A 392 9.89 17.43 -32.57
N ASP A 393 9.10 17.83 -33.56
CA ASP A 393 7.64 17.83 -33.45
C ASP A 393 7.08 16.40 -33.55
N TYR A 394 6.25 16.03 -32.57
CA TYR A 394 5.52 14.76 -32.56
C TYR A 394 4.01 15.01 -32.64
N ASN A 395 3.31 14.15 -33.38
CA ASN A 395 1.86 14.27 -33.57
C ASN A 395 1.07 13.69 -32.40
N LYS A 396 1.52 12.56 -31.85
CA LYS A 396 0.87 11.87 -30.73
C LYS A 396 1.89 11.33 -29.75
N ILE A 397 1.58 11.49 -28.47
CA ILE A 397 2.22 10.78 -27.37
C ILE A 397 1.19 9.88 -26.71
N GLY A 398 1.53 8.60 -26.56
CA GLY A 398 0.73 7.60 -25.88
C GLY A 398 1.34 7.21 -24.53
N LEU A 399 0.50 7.00 -23.52
CA LEU A 399 0.82 6.30 -22.29
C LEU A 399 0.41 4.83 -22.47
N ILE A 400 1.38 3.92 -22.48
CA ILE A 400 1.19 2.48 -22.71
C ILE A 400 1.44 1.70 -21.42
N GLY A 401 0.78 0.54 -21.26
CA GLY A 401 0.91 -0.32 -20.07
C GLY A 401 -0.12 -0.05 -18.97
N VAL A 402 -1.01 0.93 -19.17
CA VAL A 402 -2.12 1.22 -18.25
C VAL A 402 -2.94 -0.05 -18.02
N ASN A 403 -3.21 -0.39 -16.75
CA ASN A 403 -3.89 -1.61 -16.34
C ASN A 403 -3.20 -2.91 -16.84
N GLY A 404 -1.90 -2.85 -17.11
CA GLY A 404 -1.10 -3.97 -17.62
C GLY A 404 -1.25 -4.24 -19.12
N ASP A 405 -1.93 -3.38 -19.88
CA ASP A 405 -2.15 -3.60 -21.32
C ASP A 405 -1.01 -3.03 -22.18
N TRP A 406 -0.16 -3.93 -22.66
CA TRP A 406 1.00 -3.65 -23.52
C TRP A 406 0.77 -3.94 -25.00
N ASN A 407 -0.47 -4.20 -25.42
CA ASN A 407 -0.77 -4.52 -26.81
C ASN A 407 -0.50 -3.33 -27.75
N ASP A 408 -0.31 -3.63 -29.03
CA ASP A 408 -0.26 -2.58 -30.04
C ASP A 408 -1.63 -1.87 -30.11
N ASN A 409 -1.61 -0.53 -30.04
CA ASN A 409 -2.79 0.35 -30.00
C ASN A 409 -3.60 0.37 -28.69
N SER A 410 -3.08 -0.14 -27.57
CA SER A 410 -3.70 0.06 -26.24
C SER A 410 -3.28 1.37 -25.55
N ASP A 411 -2.55 2.25 -26.25
CA ASP A 411 -2.12 3.54 -25.71
C ASP A 411 -3.32 4.41 -25.30
N VAL A 412 -3.20 4.98 -24.10
CA VAL A 412 -3.97 6.16 -23.71
C VAL A 412 -3.27 7.38 -24.29
N PHE A 413 -3.81 7.96 -25.37
CA PHE A 413 -3.20 9.12 -26.02
C PHE A 413 -3.41 10.41 -25.23
N LEU A 414 -2.32 11.17 -25.03
CA LEU A 414 -2.34 12.46 -24.36
C LEU A 414 -2.72 13.59 -25.32
N THR A 415 -3.28 14.66 -24.77
CA THR A 415 -3.60 15.90 -25.50
C THR A 415 -2.48 16.92 -25.32
N GLN A 416 -1.99 17.50 -26.42
CA GLN A 416 -1.03 18.60 -26.34
C GLN A 416 -1.73 19.89 -25.85
N VAL A 417 -1.28 20.45 -24.73
CA VAL A 417 -1.91 21.62 -24.07
C VAL A 417 -1.15 22.91 -24.31
N THR A 418 0.17 22.84 -24.41
CA THR A 418 1.05 23.84 -25.05
C THR A 418 2.10 23.10 -25.88
N SER A 419 2.88 23.82 -26.69
CA SER A 419 3.92 23.20 -27.51
C SER A 419 4.79 22.24 -26.68
N HIS A 420 4.81 20.96 -27.07
CA HIS A 420 5.51 19.82 -26.43
C HIS A 420 5.11 19.47 -24.99
N ASN A 421 3.99 19.98 -24.48
CA ASN A 421 3.46 19.60 -23.17
C ASN A 421 2.15 18.86 -23.37
N TRP A 422 2.07 17.66 -22.81
CA TRP A 422 1.00 16.69 -23.03
C TRP A 422 0.30 16.38 -21.71
N TYR A 423 -1.02 16.25 -21.77
CA TYR A 423 -1.90 16.04 -20.61
C TYR A 423 -2.90 14.92 -20.86
N VAL A 424 -3.17 14.11 -19.84
CA VAL A 424 -4.32 13.19 -19.81
C VAL A 424 -4.78 12.92 -18.38
N GLU A 425 -6.06 12.62 -18.23
CA GLU A 425 -6.63 12.01 -17.02
C GLU A 425 -6.82 10.52 -17.28
N VAL A 426 -6.33 9.68 -16.38
CA VAL A 426 -6.37 8.22 -16.52
C VAL A 426 -6.86 7.57 -15.24
N ASP A 427 -7.68 6.53 -15.39
CA ASP A 427 -8.16 5.68 -14.30
C ASP A 427 -7.41 4.34 -14.35
N VAL A 428 -6.66 4.04 -13.30
CA VAL A 428 -5.85 2.84 -13.13
C VAL A 428 -6.55 1.93 -12.14
N THR A 429 -7.07 0.80 -12.60
CA THR A 429 -7.89 -0.12 -11.81
C THR A 429 -7.08 -1.11 -10.99
N SER A 430 -5.79 -1.25 -11.28
CA SER A 430 -4.87 -2.14 -10.58
C SER A 430 -3.43 -1.67 -10.80
N ASP A 431 -2.57 -1.88 -9.80
CA ASP A 431 -1.14 -1.60 -9.91
C ASP A 431 -0.56 -2.14 -11.23
N CYS A 432 0.18 -1.28 -11.91
CA CYS A 432 0.71 -1.55 -13.24
C CYS A 432 2.04 -0.84 -13.46
N GLU A 433 2.57 -0.99 -14.66
CA GLU A 433 3.76 -0.28 -15.10
C GLU A 433 3.44 0.43 -16.42
N VAL A 434 3.97 1.64 -16.61
CA VAL A 434 3.68 2.48 -17.78
C VAL A 434 4.93 3.07 -18.42
N LYS A 435 4.82 3.42 -19.71
CA LYS A 435 5.80 4.23 -20.45
C LYS A 435 5.11 5.22 -21.38
N PHE A 436 5.84 6.24 -21.80
CA PHE A 436 5.40 7.13 -22.88
C PHE A 436 6.01 6.65 -24.21
N ARG A 437 5.27 6.71 -25.31
CA ARG A 437 5.80 6.45 -26.66
C ARG A 437 5.15 7.30 -27.73
N VAL A 438 5.90 7.58 -28.80
CA VAL A 438 5.41 8.34 -29.96
C VAL A 438 4.56 7.46 -30.86
N ASP A 439 3.40 7.96 -31.30
CA ASP A 439 2.54 7.37 -32.34
C ASP A 439 2.17 5.88 -32.12
N GLY A 440 2.17 5.40 -30.87
CA GLY A 440 1.95 3.98 -30.57
C GLY A 440 3.05 3.04 -31.08
N ASN A 441 4.26 3.57 -31.34
CA ASN A 441 5.34 2.85 -32.01
C ASN A 441 6.67 2.94 -31.25
N TRP A 442 7.14 1.79 -30.77
CA TRP A 442 8.41 1.64 -30.06
C TRP A 442 9.66 2.08 -30.84
N ASN A 443 9.61 2.06 -32.18
CA ASN A 443 10.78 2.34 -33.01
C ASN A 443 11.00 3.83 -33.28
N VAL A 444 10.06 4.70 -32.93
CA VAL A 444 10.19 6.15 -33.14
C VAL A 444 10.94 6.76 -31.95
N MET A 445 10.25 6.82 -30.81
CA MET A 445 10.80 7.28 -29.54
C MET A 445 9.90 6.79 -28.42
N ASP A 446 10.50 6.48 -27.30
CA ASP A 446 9.84 6.07 -26.07
C ASP A 446 10.56 6.69 -24.88
N TRP A 447 9.85 6.86 -23.76
CA TRP A 447 10.41 7.37 -22.52
C TRP A 447 9.95 6.49 -21.37
N GLY A 448 10.92 6.10 -20.56
CA GLY A 448 10.70 5.37 -19.32
C GLY A 448 11.68 5.85 -18.24
N ALA A 449 11.31 5.64 -16.98
CA ALA A 449 12.15 5.90 -15.83
C ALA A 449 11.88 4.84 -14.75
N ASP A 450 12.92 4.40 -14.04
CA ASP A 450 12.79 3.54 -12.87
C ASP A 450 12.31 4.36 -11.67
N VAL A 451 11.03 4.71 -11.70
CA VAL A 451 10.35 5.53 -10.69
C VAL A 451 9.09 4.79 -10.26
N ASN A 452 8.82 4.78 -8.96
CA ASN A 452 7.56 4.37 -8.40
C ASN A 452 6.73 5.60 -8.04
N ILE A 453 5.56 5.76 -8.67
CA ILE A 453 4.68 6.91 -8.45
C ILE A 453 4.13 6.96 -7.03
N ALA A 454 4.05 5.82 -6.34
CA ALA A 454 3.73 5.78 -4.92
C ALA A 454 4.76 6.53 -4.07
N ASP A 455 6.03 6.52 -4.49
CA ASP A 455 7.14 7.10 -3.73
C ASP A 455 7.45 8.53 -4.22
N GLN A 456 7.40 8.75 -5.53
CA GLN A 456 7.71 10.04 -6.15
C GLN A 456 6.82 10.28 -7.37
N SER A 457 5.99 11.32 -7.31
CA SER A 457 5.00 11.65 -8.35
C SER A 457 5.58 12.14 -9.67
N TYR A 458 6.89 12.40 -9.75
CA TYR A 458 7.52 13.01 -10.91
C TYR A 458 8.84 12.33 -11.26
N GLY A 459 9.31 12.57 -12.48
CA GLY A 459 10.60 12.04 -12.93
C GLY A 459 10.99 12.55 -14.30
N THR A 460 12.06 11.98 -14.85
CA THR A 460 12.52 12.29 -16.21
C THR A 460 12.74 10.99 -16.96
N GLY A 461 11.88 10.75 -17.94
CA GLY A 461 11.97 9.60 -18.83
C GLY A 461 13.13 9.75 -19.81
N THR A 462 13.76 8.62 -20.13
CA THR A 462 14.84 8.54 -21.12
C THR A 462 14.51 7.50 -22.19
N LYS A 463 15.16 7.63 -23.35
CA LYS A 463 14.98 6.69 -24.47
C LYS A 463 15.28 5.26 -24.03
N GLY A 464 14.32 4.35 -24.19
CA GLY A 464 14.49 2.95 -23.79
C GLY A 464 14.62 2.75 -22.28
N GLY A 465 14.29 3.74 -21.45
CA GLY A 465 14.34 3.62 -19.99
C GLY A 465 13.38 2.57 -19.44
N ALA A 466 13.56 2.21 -18.16
CA ALA A 466 12.70 1.26 -17.44
C ALA A 466 11.24 1.72 -17.38
N ASN A 467 10.32 0.81 -17.08
CA ASN A 467 8.92 1.19 -16.90
C ASN A 467 8.73 1.98 -15.59
N VAL A 468 7.81 2.94 -15.60
CA VAL A 468 7.37 3.67 -14.41
C VAL A 468 6.32 2.84 -13.69
N LYS A 469 6.50 2.54 -12.41
CA LYS A 469 5.51 1.81 -11.60
C LYS A 469 4.40 2.75 -11.18
N LEU A 470 3.16 2.37 -11.47
CA LEU A 470 1.97 3.19 -11.27
C LEU A 470 0.92 2.39 -10.48
N PRO A 471 0.68 2.74 -9.20
CA PRO A 471 -0.37 2.13 -8.40
C PRO A 471 -1.76 2.36 -8.99
N ALA A 472 -2.74 1.58 -8.52
CA ALA A 472 -4.15 1.85 -8.79
C ALA A 472 -4.57 3.25 -8.27
N GLY A 473 -5.43 3.92 -9.03
CA GLY A 473 -5.90 5.26 -8.71
C GLY A 473 -6.27 6.07 -9.94
N LYS A 474 -6.85 7.25 -9.71
CA LYS A 474 -7.10 8.24 -10.75
C LYS A 474 -5.96 9.24 -10.77
N TYR A 475 -5.44 9.52 -11.95
CA TYR A 475 -4.27 10.38 -12.11
C TYR A 475 -4.47 11.44 -13.19
N LYS A 476 -4.02 12.65 -12.89
CA LYS A 476 -3.64 13.66 -13.89
C LYS A 476 -2.19 13.46 -14.28
N VAL A 477 -1.93 13.21 -15.56
CA VAL A 477 -0.60 12.92 -16.09
C VAL A 477 -0.14 14.05 -16.99
N TYR A 478 1.00 14.63 -16.68
CA TYR A 478 1.67 15.66 -17.45
C TYR A 478 2.98 15.11 -18.00
N PHE A 479 3.31 15.42 -19.25
CA PHE A 479 4.54 14.99 -19.89
C PHE A 479 5.11 16.04 -20.84
N ASN A 480 6.41 16.28 -20.77
CA ASN A 480 7.13 17.15 -21.69
C ASN A 480 8.05 16.32 -22.58
N ASP A 481 7.80 16.31 -23.89
CA ASP A 481 8.55 15.44 -24.82
C ASP A 481 9.96 15.95 -25.15
N ILE A 482 10.26 17.24 -24.90
CA ILE A 482 11.58 17.84 -25.10
C ILE A 482 12.51 17.40 -23.97
N THR A 483 12.06 17.54 -22.72
CA THR A 483 12.89 17.26 -21.54
C THR A 483 12.75 15.83 -21.04
N GLY A 484 11.68 15.13 -21.43
CA GLY A 484 11.29 13.84 -20.87
C GLY A 484 10.67 13.94 -19.46
N GLN A 485 10.49 15.14 -18.92
CA GLN A 485 9.92 15.32 -17.59
C GLN A 485 8.45 14.90 -17.55
N PHE A 486 8.06 14.23 -16.47
CA PHE A 486 6.67 13.83 -16.24
C PHE A 486 6.24 14.11 -14.80
N LEU A 487 4.93 14.19 -14.60
CA LEU A 487 4.26 14.34 -13.31
C LEU A 487 2.94 13.54 -13.33
N PHE A 488 2.71 12.73 -12.31
CA PHE A 488 1.49 11.97 -12.04
C PHE A 488 0.89 12.46 -10.72
N LEU A 489 -0.24 13.17 -10.78
CA LEU A 489 -0.94 13.63 -9.59
C LEU A 489 -2.15 12.74 -9.36
N ALA A 490 -2.20 12.08 -8.20
CA ALA A 490 -3.38 11.36 -7.77
C ALA A 490 -4.53 12.35 -7.50
N GLU A 491 -5.75 11.96 -7.86
CA GLU A 491 -6.99 12.70 -7.57
C GLU A 491 -7.69 12.26 -6.29
#